data_AF-V9Z6C2-F1
#
_entry.id   AF-V9Z6C2-F1
#
_cell.length_a   1.000
_cell.length_b   1.000
_cell.length_c   1.000
_cell.angle_alpha   90.00
_cell.angle_beta   90.00
_cell.angle_gamma   90.00
#
_symmetry.space_group_name_H-M   'P 1'
#
loop_
_entity.id
_entity.type
_entity.pdbx_description
1 polymer ?
#
loop_
_entity_poly.entity_id
_entity_poly.type
_entity_poly.pdbx_seq_one_letter_code
_entity_poly.pdbx_strand_id
1 'polypeptide(L)'
;MSGTQTFTTPAGNTYAYTVEAGENGEAVYDLSQVFQDGVFPIGSVVVHPNWELFPAVKGLLNVQFGKGSPEDRHGRTDLPMLGDGDLPYVVGSHLVNPADLTAETDGEGAALLKFRKRMLGAAFPTNSPAESASQETFEKVRDLVTGLVKVYQADKDTEAREAAYENFLNGKRAEAVEAEIGKLDGRVQALMIQRAALVEKLNRYKAA
;
A
#
# COMPACT_ATOMS: atom_id res chain seq x y z
N MET A 1 19.03 16.12 -2.00
CA MET A 1 19.81 15.90 -3.24
C MET A 1 18.99 14.96 -4.10
N SER A 2 18.36 15.46 -5.16
CA SER A 2 17.69 14.61 -6.16
C SER A 2 18.74 14.26 -7.21
N GLY A 3 19.29 13.05 -7.09
CA GLY A 3 20.19 12.47 -8.07
C GLY A 3 19.76 11.04 -8.31
N THR A 4 19.93 10.56 -9.53
CA THR A 4 19.69 9.15 -9.87
C THR A 4 20.61 8.28 -9.03
N GLN A 5 20.02 7.34 -8.31
CA GLN A 5 20.71 6.34 -7.48
C GLN A 5 20.51 4.96 -8.09
N THR A 6 21.25 3.97 -7.61
CA THR A 6 21.10 2.58 -8.06
C THR A 6 21.02 1.62 -6.87
N PHE A 7 20.33 0.50 -7.05
CA PHE A 7 20.41 -0.65 -6.17
C PHE A 7 20.46 -1.95 -6.96
N THR A 8 21.02 -2.98 -6.36
CA THR A 8 21.07 -4.33 -6.93
C THR A 8 20.18 -5.24 -6.08
N THR A 9 19.30 -5.99 -6.74
CA THR A 9 18.40 -6.93 -6.09
C THR A 9 19.12 -8.22 -5.68
N PRO A 10 18.52 -9.05 -4.82
CA PRO A 10 19.07 -10.36 -4.47
C PRO A 10 19.41 -11.26 -5.66
N ALA A 11 18.62 -11.23 -6.75
CA ALA A 11 18.91 -11.99 -7.96
C ALA A 11 19.98 -11.34 -8.87
N GLY A 12 20.59 -10.23 -8.46
CA GLY A 12 21.66 -9.55 -9.20
C GLY A 12 21.19 -8.53 -10.25
N ASN A 13 19.90 -8.24 -10.32
CA ASN A 13 19.37 -7.23 -11.23
C ASN A 13 19.66 -5.83 -10.69
N THR A 14 20.18 -4.93 -11.52
CA THR A 14 20.45 -3.54 -11.11
C THR A 14 19.35 -2.62 -11.63
N TYR A 15 18.86 -1.76 -10.75
CA TYR A 15 17.85 -0.75 -11.05
C TYR A 15 18.39 0.63 -10.68
N ALA A 16 18.18 1.59 -11.56
CA ALA A 16 18.34 3.00 -11.30
C ALA A 16 17.00 3.58 -10.81
N TYR A 17 17.06 4.53 -9.89
CA TYR A 17 15.87 5.16 -9.34
C TYR A 17 16.08 6.64 -9.00
N THR A 18 14.99 7.39 -9.05
CA THR A 18 14.83 8.63 -8.30
C THR A 18 13.72 8.44 -7.29
N VAL A 19 13.86 9.10 -6.12
CA VAL A 19 12.84 9.06 -5.07
C VAL A 19 12.37 10.48 -4.78
N GLU A 20 11.06 10.66 -4.78
CA GLU A 20 10.40 11.89 -4.34
C GLU A 20 9.40 11.58 -3.22
N ALA A 21 9.14 12.57 -2.38
CA ALA A 21 8.08 12.47 -1.39
C ALA A 21 6.73 12.79 -2.05
N GLY A 22 5.75 11.90 -1.87
CA GLY A 22 4.35 12.15 -2.20
C GLY A 22 3.71 13.15 -1.25
N GLU A 23 2.47 13.52 -1.55
CA GLU A 23 1.70 14.54 -0.83
C GLU A 23 1.58 14.25 0.68
N ASN A 24 1.46 12.97 1.06
CA ASN A 24 1.24 12.56 2.43
C ASN A 24 2.46 11.85 3.04
N GLY A 25 3.64 11.95 2.41
CA GLY A 25 4.83 11.24 2.86
C GLY A 25 5.01 9.84 2.24
N GLU A 26 4.33 9.54 1.14
CA GLU A 26 4.66 8.36 0.34
C GLU A 26 6.07 8.49 -0.25
N ALA A 27 6.80 7.38 -0.40
CA ALA A 27 8.04 7.35 -1.18
C ALA A 27 7.72 6.90 -2.60
N VAL A 28 7.81 7.81 -3.57
CA VAL A 28 7.54 7.54 -4.98
C VAL A 28 8.86 7.28 -5.69
N TYR A 29 9.05 6.05 -6.16
CA TYR A 29 10.25 5.63 -6.88
C TYR A 29 9.96 5.54 -8.37
N ASP A 30 10.57 6.42 -9.16
CA ASP A 30 10.65 6.25 -10.61
C ASP A 30 11.81 5.29 -10.92
N LEU A 31 11.55 4.18 -11.60
CA LEU A 31 12.50 3.09 -11.76
C LEU A 31 12.88 2.88 -13.23
N SER A 32 14.15 2.55 -13.45
CA SER A 32 14.68 2.05 -14.70
C SER A 32 15.56 0.82 -14.45
N GLN A 33 15.44 -0.21 -15.28
CA GLN A 33 16.33 -1.36 -15.22
C GLN A 33 17.63 -1.07 -15.98
N VAL A 34 18.76 -1.41 -15.36
CA VAL A 34 20.10 -1.17 -15.89
C VAL A 34 20.62 -2.47 -16.49
N PHE A 35 20.99 -2.43 -17.77
CA PHE A 35 21.62 -3.52 -18.52
C PHE A 35 23.00 -3.07 -19.01
N GLN A 36 23.79 -4.01 -19.55
CA GLN A 36 25.11 -3.70 -20.13
C GLN A 36 25.00 -2.69 -21.28
N ASP A 37 23.95 -2.80 -22.10
CA ASP A 37 23.78 -2.00 -23.32
C ASP A 37 22.93 -0.74 -23.13
N GLY A 38 22.43 -0.47 -21.92
CA GLY A 38 21.62 0.72 -21.66
C GLY A 38 20.73 0.66 -20.42
N VAL A 39 19.96 1.72 -20.23
CA VAL A 39 19.01 1.89 -19.13
C VAL A 39 17.61 2.01 -19.71
N PHE A 40 16.69 1.15 -19.28
CA PHE A 40 15.32 1.12 -19.78
C PHE A 40 14.34 1.51 -18.68
N PRO A 41 13.48 2.52 -18.89
CA PRO A 41 12.46 2.88 -17.90
C PRO A 41 11.49 1.72 -17.73
N ILE A 42 11.22 1.36 -16.47
CA ILE A 42 10.24 0.33 -16.15
C ILE A 42 8.97 0.94 -15.59
N GLY A 43 9.00 2.15 -15.04
CA GLY A 43 7.83 2.84 -14.45
C GLY A 43 7.98 3.04 -12.95
N SER A 44 6.88 3.29 -12.25
CA SER A 44 6.91 3.75 -10.86
C SER A 44 6.40 2.76 -9.84
N VAL A 45 7.02 2.77 -8.66
CA VAL A 45 6.57 2.06 -7.47
C VAL A 45 6.44 3.04 -6.32
N VAL A 46 5.31 3.04 -5.64
CA VAL A 46 5.06 3.88 -4.46
C VAL A 46 5.09 3.00 -3.22
N VAL A 47 5.89 3.40 -2.22
CA VAL A 47 6.03 2.69 -0.94
C VAL A 47 5.58 3.61 0.18
N HIS A 48 4.71 3.11 1.06
CA HIS A 48 4.25 3.85 2.24
C HIS A 48 3.77 2.87 3.34
N PRO A 49 3.61 3.32 4.60
CA PRO A 49 2.96 2.50 5.63
C PRO A 49 1.57 2.01 5.21
N ASN A 50 1.10 0.90 5.81
CA ASN A 50 -0.22 0.34 5.52
C ASN A 50 -1.33 1.41 5.57
N TRP A 51 -2.10 1.52 4.48
CA TRP A 51 -3.17 2.50 4.31
C TRP A 51 -4.43 2.19 5.11
N GLU A 52 -4.57 0.94 5.59
CA GLU A 52 -5.68 0.55 6.44
C GLU A 52 -5.72 1.43 7.70
N LEU A 53 -6.89 2.04 7.98
CA LEU A 53 -7.04 2.94 9.14
C LEU A 53 -6.84 2.20 10.47
N PHE A 54 -7.26 0.94 10.55
CA PHE A 54 -7.17 0.12 11.76
C PHE A 54 -6.55 -1.25 11.42
N PRO A 55 -5.23 -1.29 11.14
CA PRO A 55 -4.59 -2.49 10.64
C PRO A 55 -4.48 -3.54 11.75
N ALA A 56 -4.81 -4.80 11.43
CA ALA A 56 -4.67 -5.91 12.38
C ALA A 56 -3.19 -6.22 12.70
N VAL A 57 -2.29 -5.92 11.75
CA VAL A 57 -0.83 -6.11 11.89
C VAL A 57 -0.14 -4.77 11.64
N LYS A 58 0.62 -4.31 12.62
CA LYS A 58 1.40 -3.07 12.54
C LYS A 58 2.71 -3.29 11.79
N GLY A 59 3.29 -2.20 11.26
CA GLY A 59 4.60 -2.21 10.61
C GLY A 59 4.62 -2.82 9.20
N LEU A 60 3.45 -3.09 8.61
CA LEU A 60 3.36 -3.48 7.20
C LEU A 60 3.56 -2.27 6.30
N LEU A 61 4.27 -2.47 5.19
CA LEU A 61 4.39 -1.49 4.12
C LEU A 61 3.45 -1.88 2.98
N ASN A 62 2.75 -0.91 2.42
CA ASN A 62 2.07 -1.05 1.15
C ASN A 62 3.03 -0.69 0.02
N VAL A 63 3.14 -1.61 -0.94
CA VAL A 63 3.88 -1.42 -2.19
C VAL A 63 2.85 -1.32 -3.29
N GLN A 64 2.68 -0.12 -3.81
CA GLN A 64 1.75 0.19 -4.89
C GLN A 64 2.51 0.27 -6.22
N PHE A 65 1.95 -0.40 -7.23
CA PHE A 65 2.43 -0.29 -8.60
C PHE A 65 1.72 0.87 -9.30
N GLY A 66 2.51 1.81 -9.82
CA GLY A 66 2.06 3.05 -10.46
C GLY A 66 1.84 4.22 -9.50
N LYS A 67 2.00 5.45 -10.00
CA LYS A 67 1.66 6.69 -9.28
C LYS A 67 0.14 6.93 -9.31
N GLY A 68 -0.34 7.86 -8.48
CA GLY A 68 -1.74 8.27 -8.47
C GLY A 68 -2.57 7.50 -7.45
N SER A 69 -3.81 7.17 -7.82
CA SER A 69 -4.83 6.74 -6.84
C SER A 69 -4.45 5.47 -6.06
N PRO A 70 -4.47 5.52 -4.72
CA PRO A 70 -4.22 4.34 -3.90
C PRO A 70 -5.37 3.33 -3.96
N GLU A 71 -6.60 3.82 -4.08
CA GLU A 71 -7.84 3.04 -3.97
C GLU A 71 -8.35 2.54 -5.33
N ASP A 72 -8.11 3.29 -6.41
CA ASP A 72 -8.55 2.94 -7.76
C ASP A 72 -7.35 2.72 -8.68
N ARG A 73 -7.15 1.47 -9.13
CA ARG A 73 -6.07 1.14 -10.06
C ARG A 73 -6.19 1.86 -11.40
N HIS A 74 -7.39 2.26 -11.82
CA HIS A 74 -7.61 2.93 -13.10
C HIS A 74 -7.26 4.42 -13.04
N GLY A 75 -7.20 4.99 -11.84
CA GLY A 75 -6.64 6.32 -11.57
C GLY A 75 -5.12 6.32 -11.41
N ARG A 76 -4.43 5.24 -11.82
CA ARG A 76 -2.96 5.13 -11.73
C ARG A 76 -2.28 5.41 -13.05
N THR A 77 -1.06 5.92 -12.94
CA THR A 77 -0.20 6.25 -14.08
C THR A 77 1.19 5.63 -13.90
N ASP A 78 1.95 5.55 -14.98
CA ASP A 78 3.34 5.08 -14.97
C ASP A 78 3.49 3.69 -14.30
N LEU A 79 2.69 2.73 -14.76
CA LEU A 79 2.67 1.38 -14.21
C LEU A 79 3.91 0.58 -14.62
N PRO A 80 4.51 -0.19 -13.68
CA PRO A 80 5.69 -0.99 -13.96
C PRO A 80 5.51 -2.01 -15.10
N MET A 81 6.30 -1.87 -16.16
CA MET A 81 6.45 -2.82 -17.26
C MET A 81 7.39 -3.98 -16.85
N LEU A 82 6.93 -4.77 -15.89
CA LEU A 82 7.68 -5.90 -15.33
C LEU A 82 7.09 -7.26 -15.69
N GLY A 83 5.89 -7.27 -16.27
CA GLY A 83 5.23 -8.49 -16.72
C GLY A 83 5.69 -8.94 -18.10
N ASP A 84 5.22 -10.13 -18.48
CA ASP A 84 5.62 -10.81 -19.70
C ASP A 84 4.41 -11.10 -20.62
N GLY A 85 4.68 -11.26 -21.92
CA GLY A 85 3.68 -11.66 -22.91
C GLY A 85 2.49 -10.69 -23.00
N ASP A 86 1.28 -11.23 -22.86
CA ASP A 86 0.03 -10.48 -22.98
C ASP A 86 -0.29 -9.60 -21.74
N LEU A 87 0.48 -9.73 -20.66
CA LEU A 87 0.29 -8.98 -19.40
C LEU A 87 1.55 -8.18 -19.01
N PRO A 88 2.02 -7.23 -19.83
CA PRO A 88 3.28 -6.54 -19.60
C PRO A 88 3.28 -5.61 -18.38
N TYR A 89 2.12 -5.12 -17.94
CA TYR A 89 2.02 -4.17 -16.83
C TYR A 89 1.65 -4.86 -15.53
N VAL A 90 2.44 -4.63 -14.48
CA VAL A 90 2.12 -5.07 -13.12
C VAL A 90 1.22 -4.05 -12.45
N VAL A 91 0.11 -4.51 -11.88
CA VAL A 91 -0.96 -3.65 -11.35
C VAL A 91 -1.34 -4.02 -9.90
N GLY A 92 -1.98 -3.08 -9.21
CA GLY A 92 -2.46 -3.29 -7.84
C GLY A 92 -1.43 -2.95 -6.77
N SER A 93 -1.59 -3.49 -5.57
CA SER A 93 -0.65 -3.27 -4.48
C SER A 93 -0.51 -4.49 -3.59
N HIS A 94 0.62 -4.57 -2.89
CA HIS A 94 0.95 -5.66 -1.98
C HIS A 94 1.34 -5.11 -0.62
N LEU A 95 0.73 -5.66 0.43
CA LEU A 95 1.22 -5.48 1.78
C LEU A 95 2.38 -6.46 2.02
N VAL A 96 3.52 -5.92 2.42
CA VAL A 96 4.74 -6.66 2.72
C VAL A 96 5.16 -6.38 4.16
N ASN A 97 5.80 -7.36 4.78
CA ASN A 97 6.34 -7.22 6.12
C ASN A 97 7.87 -7.07 6.02
N PRO A 98 8.44 -5.90 6.32
CA PRO A 98 9.89 -5.71 6.27
C PRO A 98 10.65 -6.66 7.20
N ALA A 99 10.02 -7.16 8.27
CA ALA A 99 10.62 -8.15 9.17
C ALA A 99 10.88 -9.52 8.49
N ASP A 100 10.25 -9.80 7.34
CA ASP A 100 10.53 -11.01 6.56
C ASP A 100 11.98 -11.04 6.05
N LEU A 101 12.65 -9.89 5.96
CA LEU A 101 14.04 -9.77 5.49
C LEU A 101 15.08 -10.13 6.55
N THR A 102 14.70 -10.13 7.82
CA THR A 102 15.57 -10.43 8.97
C THR A 102 15.27 -11.78 9.60
N ALA A 103 14.19 -12.44 9.20
CA ALA A 103 13.88 -13.79 9.64
C ALA A 103 14.97 -14.76 9.14
N GLU A 104 15.48 -15.61 10.03
CA GLU A 104 16.44 -16.65 9.66
C GLU A 104 15.86 -17.47 8.49
N THR A 105 16.56 -17.45 7.36
CA THR A 105 16.23 -18.31 6.22
C THR A 105 16.92 -19.65 6.45
N ASP A 106 16.12 -20.73 6.51
CA ASP A 106 16.59 -22.12 6.72
C ASP A 106 17.46 -22.68 5.56
N GLY A 107 18.07 -21.83 4.73
CA GLY A 107 18.90 -22.22 3.60
C GLY A 107 19.75 -21.06 3.05
N GLU A 108 20.78 -21.40 2.28
CA GLU A 108 21.85 -20.52 1.75
C GLU A 108 21.38 -19.40 0.79
N GLY A 109 20.07 -19.17 0.65
CA GLY A 109 19.49 -18.12 -0.20
C GLY A 109 19.32 -16.79 0.52
N ALA A 110 19.44 -15.68 -0.22
CA ALA A 110 19.13 -14.35 0.30
C ALA A 110 17.64 -14.24 0.70
N ALA A 111 17.36 -13.62 1.86
CA ALA A 111 15.99 -13.41 2.31
C ALA A 111 15.18 -12.54 1.34
N LEU A 112 13.99 -13.05 0.96
CA LEU A 112 13.02 -12.40 0.07
C LEU A 112 11.73 -12.07 0.84
N LEU A 113 11.07 -10.98 0.45
CA LEU A 113 9.76 -10.64 1.00
C LEU A 113 8.70 -11.70 0.66
N LYS A 114 7.80 -11.95 1.60
CA LYS A 114 6.66 -12.86 1.38
C LYS A 114 5.46 -12.04 0.92
N PHE A 115 5.01 -12.28 -0.31
CA PHE A 115 3.79 -11.66 -0.83
C PHE A 115 2.57 -12.47 -0.38
N ARG A 116 1.61 -11.81 0.27
CA ARG A 116 0.39 -12.45 0.79
C ARG A 116 -0.70 -12.65 -0.26
N LYS A 117 -0.62 -11.91 -1.37
CA LYS A 117 -1.58 -11.96 -2.47
C LYS A 117 -0.89 -12.46 -3.74
N ARG A 118 -1.67 -12.96 -4.70
CA ARG A 118 -1.19 -13.25 -6.05
C ARG A 118 -0.82 -11.93 -6.74
N MET A 119 0.22 -11.98 -7.57
CA MET A 119 0.60 -10.86 -8.43
C MET A 119 -0.40 -10.73 -9.58
N LEU A 120 -0.73 -9.49 -9.94
CA LEU A 120 -1.66 -9.20 -11.02
C LEU A 120 -0.94 -8.48 -12.15
N GLY A 121 -1.25 -8.89 -13.37
CA GLY A 121 -0.81 -8.28 -14.62
C GLY A 121 -1.99 -7.72 -15.42
N ALA A 122 -1.69 -6.84 -16.37
CA ALA A 122 -2.67 -6.26 -17.27
C ALA A 122 -2.07 -6.00 -18.66
N ALA A 123 -2.91 -6.13 -19.70
CA ALA A 123 -2.51 -5.87 -21.08
C ALA A 123 -2.19 -4.39 -21.34
N PHE A 124 -2.89 -3.49 -20.64
CA PHE A 124 -2.70 -2.03 -20.73
C PHE A 124 -2.54 -1.44 -19.33
N PRO A 125 -1.91 -0.26 -19.19
CA PRO A 125 -1.76 0.41 -17.90
C PRO A 125 -3.13 0.68 -17.26
N THR A 126 -4.07 1.20 -18.04
CA THR A 126 -5.41 1.55 -17.58
C THR A 126 -6.47 0.90 -18.45
N ASN A 127 -7.70 0.80 -17.94
CA ASN A 127 -8.90 0.34 -18.68
C ASN A 127 -8.85 -1.09 -19.25
N SER A 128 -7.91 -1.95 -18.85
CA SER A 128 -7.95 -3.39 -19.14
C SER A 128 -8.17 -4.22 -17.88
N PRO A 129 -8.80 -5.41 -17.96
CA PRO A 129 -8.89 -6.33 -16.82
C PRO A 129 -7.54 -6.65 -16.18
N ALA A 130 -7.55 -6.98 -14.89
CA ALA A 130 -6.39 -7.58 -14.21
C ALA A 130 -6.51 -9.09 -14.27
N GLU A 131 -5.40 -9.76 -14.59
CA GLU A 131 -5.29 -11.21 -14.63
C GLU A 131 -4.13 -11.66 -13.74
N SER A 132 -4.09 -12.94 -13.39
CA SER A 132 -2.97 -13.47 -12.60
C SER A 132 -1.69 -13.41 -13.43
N ALA A 133 -0.66 -12.76 -12.91
CA ALA A 133 0.63 -12.71 -13.56
C ALA A 133 1.30 -14.09 -13.59
N SER A 134 2.27 -14.27 -14.49
CA SER A 134 3.08 -15.48 -14.56
C SER A 134 3.93 -15.67 -13.29
N GLN A 135 4.40 -16.90 -13.06
CA GLN A 135 5.32 -17.18 -11.96
C GLN A 135 6.64 -16.40 -12.12
N GLU A 136 7.13 -16.24 -13.35
CA GLU A 136 8.34 -15.48 -13.67
C GLU A 136 8.17 -14.00 -13.31
N THR A 137 7.05 -13.38 -13.74
CA THR A 137 6.70 -12.02 -13.35
C THR A 137 6.58 -11.88 -11.83
N PHE A 138 5.97 -12.84 -11.14
CA PHE A 138 5.88 -12.84 -9.68
C PHE A 138 7.27 -12.81 -9.03
N GLU A 139 8.19 -13.67 -9.49
CA GLU A 139 9.55 -13.75 -8.95
C GLU A 139 10.36 -12.49 -9.21
N LYS A 140 10.27 -11.94 -10.43
CA LYS A 140 10.91 -10.69 -10.81
C LYS A 140 10.43 -9.50 -9.97
N VAL A 141 9.11 -9.38 -9.77
CA VAL A 141 8.53 -8.32 -8.94
C VAL A 141 8.92 -8.50 -7.48
N ARG A 142 8.89 -9.74 -6.95
CA ARG A 142 9.30 -10.02 -5.57
C ARG A 142 10.76 -9.66 -5.33
N ASP A 143 11.64 -9.97 -6.28
CA ASP A 143 13.06 -9.64 -6.24
C ASP A 143 13.28 -8.11 -6.26
N LEU A 144 12.65 -7.41 -7.20
CA LEU A 144 12.68 -5.93 -7.27
C LEU A 144 12.21 -5.29 -5.98
N VAL A 145 11.01 -5.65 -5.51
CA VAL A 145 10.40 -5.06 -4.32
C VAL A 145 11.22 -5.37 -3.06
N THR A 146 11.86 -6.56 -3.00
CA THR A 146 12.79 -6.88 -1.91
C THR A 146 13.98 -5.91 -1.90
N GLY A 147 14.60 -5.64 -3.05
CA GLY A 147 15.68 -4.66 -3.16
C GLY A 147 15.19 -3.25 -2.80
N LEU A 148 14.02 -2.86 -3.29
CA LEU A 148 13.44 -1.54 -3.06
C LEU A 148 13.08 -1.29 -1.59
N VAL A 149 12.54 -2.28 -0.88
CA VAL A 149 12.24 -2.16 0.55
C VAL A 149 13.53 -2.01 1.37
N LYS A 150 14.62 -2.67 0.99
CA LYS A 150 15.93 -2.44 1.64
C LYS A 150 16.42 -1.01 1.43
N VAL A 151 16.28 -0.48 0.21
CA VAL A 151 16.58 0.94 -0.09
C VAL A 151 15.72 1.87 0.76
N TYR A 152 14.41 1.61 0.83
CA TYR A 152 13.48 2.39 1.64
C TYR A 152 13.88 2.37 3.12
N GLN A 153 14.21 1.22 3.70
CA GLN A 153 14.62 1.13 5.10
C GLN A 153 15.98 1.79 5.39
N ALA A 154 16.87 1.85 4.40
CA ALA A 154 18.18 2.49 4.54
C ALA A 154 18.14 4.01 4.28
N ASP A 155 17.06 4.54 3.71
CA ASP A 155 16.92 5.96 3.45
C ASP A 155 16.68 6.72 4.76
N LYS A 156 17.54 7.72 5.02
CA LYS A 156 17.48 8.58 6.20
C LYS A 156 16.20 9.41 6.27
N ASP A 157 15.54 9.66 5.14
CA ASP A 157 14.31 10.46 5.08
C ASP A 157 13.06 9.62 5.38
N THR A 158 13.21 8.29 5.52
CA THR A 158 12.10 7.36 5.74
C THR A 158 11.35 7.63 7.04
N GLU A 159 12.03 7.90 8.15
CA GLU A 159 11.36 8.20 9.43
C GLU A 159 10.44 9.43 9.31
N ALA A 160 10.90 10.48 8.62
CA ALA A 160 10.10 11.67 8.38
C ALA A 160 8.89 11.40 7.46
N ARG A 161 9.07 10.58 6.43
CA ARG A 161 8.00 10.15 5.52
C ARG A 161 6.92 9.35 6.24
N GLU A 162 7.32 8.37 7.06
CA GLU A 162 6.39 7.54 7.83
C GLU A 162 5.62 8.37 8.87
N ALA A 163 6.28 9.32 9.53
CA ALA A 163 5.61 10.23 10.46
C ALA A 163 4.59 11.13 9.75
N ALA A 164 4.90 11.65 8.56
CA ALA A 164 3.95 12.42 7.76
C ALA A 164 2.74 11.56 7.36
N TYR A 165 2.97 10.32 6.93
CA TYR A 165 1.91 9.41 6.51
C TYR A 165 1.02 8.99 7.69
N GLU A 166 1.59 8.75 8.86
CA GLU A 166 0.83 8.44 10.07
C GLU A 166 -0.05 9.63 10.51
N ASN A 167 0.44 10.87 10.38
CA ASN A 167 -0.38 12.07 10.64
C ASN A 167 -1.56 12.18 9.67
N PHE A 168 -1.34 11.90 8.39
CA PHE A 168 -2.41 11.83 7.40
C PHE A 168 -3.47 10.77 7.76
N LEU A 169 -3.03 9.56 8.12
CA LEU A 169 -3.95 8.49 8.55
C LEU A 169 -4.69 8.86 9.85
N ASN A 170 -4.04 9.54 10.79
CA ASN A 170 -4.68 10.00 12.02
C ASN A 170 -5.82 10.99 11.76
N GLY A 171 -5.69 11.87 10.75
CA GLY A 171 -6.80 12.70 10.28
C GLY A 171 -8.00 11.86 9.84
N LYS A 172 -7.78 10.88 8.97
CA LYS A 172 -8.83 9.97 8.49
C LYS A 172 -9.43 9.10 9.60
N ARG A 173 -8.62 8.65 10.56
CA ARG A 173 -9.08 7.89 11.73
C ARG A 173 -9.99 8.74 12.62
N ALA A 174 -9.64 10.01 12.84
CA ALA A 174 -10.47 10.93 13.62
C ALA A 174 -11.85 11.09 12.96
N GLU A 175 -11.91 11.35 11.66
CA GLU A 175 -13.16 11.46 10.91
C GLU A 175 -14.01 10.18 11.00
N ALA A 176 -13.39 9.01 10.88
CA ALA A 176 -14.07 7.72 11.01
C ALA A 176 -14.68 7.51 12.41
N VAL A 177 -13.94 7.89 13.46
CA VAL A 177 -14.40 7.80 14.86
C VAL A 177 -15.53 8.80 15.13
N GLU A 178 -15.41 10.05 14.66
CA GLU A 178 -16.47 11.06 14.78
C GLU A 178 -17.78 10.59 14.12
N ALA A 179 -17.69 9.97 12.94
CA ALA A 179 -18.86 9.41 12.28
C ALA A 179 -19.50 8.26 13.08
N GLU A 180 -18.71 7.44 13.78
CA GLU A 180 -19.24 6.39 14.66
C GLU A 180 -19.90 6.96 15.91
N ILE A 181 -19.31 7.98 16.53
CA ILE A 181 -19.91 8.72 17.65
C ILE A 181 -21.29 9.27 17.24
N GLY A 182 -21.38 9.93 16.07
CA GLY A 182 -22.65 10.46 15.58
C GLY A 182 -23.73 9.38 15.38
N LYS A 183 -23.36 8.18 14.93
CA LYS A 183 -24.29 7.03 14.84
C LYS A 183 -24.77 6.59 16.21
N LEU A 184 -23.89 6.54 17.21
CA LEU A 184 -24.25 6.19 18.59
C LEU A 184 -25.16 7.23 19.22
N ASP A 185 -24.86 8.52 19.04
CA ASP A 185 -25.69 9.61 19.54
C ASP A 185 -27.10 9.57 18.96
N GLY A 186 -27.23 9.31 17.65
CA GLY A 186 -28.53 9.09 17.01
C GLY A 186 -29.31 7.92 17.62
N ARG A 187 -28.63 6.80 17.94
CA ARG A 187 -29.25 5.66 18.62
C ARG A 187 -29.68 5.98 20.04
N VAL A 188 -28.86 6.73 20.79
CA VAL A 188 -29.20 7.19 22.14
C VAL A 188 -30.46 8.06 22.10
N GLN A 189 -30.54 9.02 21.18
CA GLN A 189 -31.69 9.89 21.02
C GLN A 189 -32.98 9.09 20.71
N ALA A 190 -32.89 8.10 19.81
CA ALA A 190 -34.02 7.22 19.51
C ALA A 190 -34.50 6.42 20.73
N LEU A 191 -33.57 5.89 21.53
CA LEU A 191 -33.91 5.18 22.77
C LEU A 191 -34.53 6.11 23.82
N MET A 192 -34.09 7.36 23.92
CA MET A 192 -34.69 8.35 24.83
C MET A 192 -36.15 8.65 24.46
N ILE A 193 -36.46 8.77 23.17
CA ILE A 193 -37.86 8.94 22.69
C ILE A 193 -38.71 7.72 23.05
N GLN A 194 -38.21 6.50 22.80
CA GLN A 194 -38.94 5.28 23.16
C GLN A 194 -39.19 5.18 24.67
N ARG A 195 -38.20 5.53 25.49
CA ARG A 195 -38.35 5.58 26.95
C ARG A 195 -39.42 6.58 27.36
N ALA A 196 -39.44 7.78 26.77
CA ALA A 196 -40.47 8.78 27.06
C ALA A 196 -41.89 8.26 26.74
N ALA A 197 -42.07 7.61 25.59
CA ALA A 197 -43.35 7.00 25.21
C ALA A 197 -43.78 5.89 26.18
N LEU A 198 -42.85 5.05 26.65
CA LEU A 198 -43.13 4.02 27.65
C LEU A 198 -43.50 4.60 29.01
N VAL A 199 -42.83 5.66 29.45
CA VAL A 199 -43.16 6.37 30.70
C VAL A 199 -44.57 6.95 30.61
N GLU A 200 -44.93 7.58 29.49
CA GLU A 200 -46.27 8.12 29.28
C GLU A 200 -47.34 7.02 29.32
N LYS A 201 -47.08 5.88 28.67
CA LYS A 201 -47.96 4.71 28.69
C LYS A 201 -48.14 4.16 30.11
N LEU A 202 -47.06 4.07 30.89
CA LEU A 202 -47.11 3.63 32.29
C LEU A 202 -47.95 4.59 33.14
N ASN A 203 -47.75 5.90 32.99
CA ASN A 203 -48.50 6.91 33.73
C ASN A 203 -50.00 6.83 33.43
N ARG A 204 -50.38 6.58 32.17
CA ARG A 204 -51.77 6.32 31.79
C ARG A 204 -52.36 5.11 32.53
N TYR A 205 -51.61 4.02 32.67
CA TYR A 205 -52.06 2.85 33.44
C TYR A 205 -52.18 3.12 34.94
N LYS A 206 -51.33 3.98 35.52
CA LYS A 206 -51.37 4.32 36.95
C LYS A 206 -52.49 5.30 37.32
N ALA A 207 -53.04 6.02 36.35
CA ALA A 207 -54.09 7.02 36.55
C ALA A 207 -55.50 6.48 36.36
N ALA A 208 -55.65 5.23 35.91
CA ALA A 208 -56.92 4.50 35.75
C ALA A 208 -57.19 3.63 36.99
#